data_AF-A0A935NY12-F1
#
_entry.id   AF-A0A935NY12-F1
#
_cell.length_a   1.000
_cell.length_b   1.000
_cell.length_c   1.000
_cell.angle_alpha   90.00
_cell.angle_beta   90.00
_cell.angle_gamma   90.00
#
_symmetry.space_group_name_H-M   'P 1'
#
loop_
_entity.id
_entity.type
_entity.pdbx_description
1 polymer ?
#
loop_
_entity_poly.entity_id
_entity_poly.type
_entity_poly.pdbx_seq_one_letter_code
_entity_poly.pdbx_strand_id
1 'polypeptide(L)'
;MDRYLEQAVTEVPQLIGIFVTAMPDALLFSSWVREGTSWSAEDVASYFGDLVRANRQGLKALGSWSSEMQVTIESAESLVVLRELSTDFVCGCVFERTAPLGMVRLHLKRLLERVNQALPRVQAEDRPRGLRIMEFLDRYAPDPHAVTLRVSLRSGISIDELKAPGNLSADQIRRLEETACKILGVNQLSL
;
A
#
# COMPACT_ATOMS: atom_id res chain seq x y z
N MET A 1 1.59 19.48 -0.49
CA MET A 1 0.87 18.47 0.31
C MET A 1 0.73 18.92 1.76
N ASP A 2 1.78 19.50 2.34
CA ASP A 2 1.84 19.82 3.79
C ASP A 2 0.73 20.77 4.26
N ARG A 3 0.48 21.87 3.54
CA ARG A 3 -0.63 22.80 3.83
C ARG A 3 -2.03 22.14 3.73
N TYR A 4 -2.17 21.09 2.92
CA TYR A 4 -3.41 20.32 2.82
C TYR A 4 -3.55 19.34 3.99
N LEU A 5 -2.45 18.69 4.39
CA LEU A 5 -2.44 17.85 5.59
C LEU A 5 -2.81 18.66 6.82
N GLU A 6 -2.23 19.85 7.00
CA GLU A 6 -2.57 20.76 8.10
C GLU A 6 -4.07 21.05 8.18
N GLN A 7 -4.74 21.29 7.05
CA GLN A 7 -6.20 21.50 7.03
C GLN A 7 -6.98 20.22 7.36
N ALA A 8 -6.51 19.07 6.88
CA ALA A 8 -7.18 17.79 7.07
C ALA A 8 -7.07 17.27 8.52
N VAL A 9 -5.99 17.60 9.23
CA VAL A 9 -5.74 17.15 10.61
C VAL A 9 -6.44 17.99 11.67
N THR A 10 -6.80 19.25 11.39
CA THR A 10 -7.50 20.14 12.34
C THR A 10 -8.81 19.55 12.87
N GLU A 11 -9.44 18.66 12.09
CA GLU A 11 -10.69 17.98 12.45
C GLU A 11 -10.49 16.69 13.25
N VAL A 12 -9.25 16.36 13.64
CA VAL A 12 -8.90 15.12 14.34
C VAL A 12 -8.13 15.45 15.64
N PRO A 13 -8.83 15.78 16.73
CA PRO A 13 -8.22 16.37 17.93
C PRO A 13 -7.12 15.50 18.57
N GLN A 14 -7.29 14.18 18.53
CA GLN A 14 -6.40 13.22 19.18
C GLN A 14 -5.23 12.77 18.29
N LEU A 15 -5.11 13.33 17.07
CA LEU A 15 -3.99 13.01 16.18
C LEU A 15 -2.71 13.69 16.67
N ILE A 16 -1.65 12.91 16.81
CA ILE A 16 -0.31 13.37 17.17
C ILE A 16 0.55 13.51 15.91
N GLY A 17 0.37 12.62 14.93
CA GLY A 17 1.07 12.72 13.66
C GLY A 17 0.46 11.89 12.54
N ILE A 18 0.71 12.30 11.31
CA ILE A 18 0.39 11.59 10.08
C ILE A 18 1.63 11.57 9.18
N PHE A 19 1.93 10.40 8.62
CA PHE A 19 3.09 10.15 7.78
C PHE A 19 2.65 9.44 6.52
N VAL A 20 2.79 10.11 5.38
CA VAL A 20 2.61 9.50 4.06
C VAL A 20 3.97 9.03 3.58
N THR A 21 4.08 7.73 3.35
CA THR A 21 5.30 7.05 2.93
C THR A 21 5.13 6.54 1.51
N ALA A 22 6.07 6.87 0.63
CA ALA A 22 6.17 6.33 -0.71
C ALA A 22 6.80 4.92 -0.67
N MET A 23 6.16 3.99 -1.36
CA MET A 23 6.58 2.59 -1.50
C MET A 23 7.10 2.34 -2.91
N PRO A 24 8.06 1.42 -3.11
CA PRO A 24 8.54 0.42 -2.16
C PRO A 24 9.70 0.89 -1.26
N ASP A 25 10.29 2.04 -1.52
CA ASP A 25 11.56 2.46 -0.90
C ASP A 25 11.42 3.00 0.54
N ALA A 26 10.20 3.10 1.04
CA ALA A 26 9.87 3.62 2.37
C ALA A 26 10.35 5.05 2.61
N LEU A 27 10.25 5.89 1.57
CA LEU A 27 10.65 7.29 1.63
C LEU A 27 9.49 8.15 2.14
N LEU A 28 9.80 9.13 2.99
CA LEU A 28 8.81 10.10 3.42
C LEU A 28 8.36 10.96 2.22
N PHE A 29 7.05 10.96 1.95
CA PHE A 29 6.46 11.82 0.93
C PHE A 29 5.95 13.13 1.52
N SER A 30 5.24 13.06 2.65
CA SER A 30 4.72 14.21 3.37
C SER A 30 4.31 13.79 4.78
N SER A 31 4.41 14.70 5.74
CA SER A 31 3.99 14.43 7.12
C SER A 31 3.45 15.68 7.77
N TRP A 32 2.67 15.45 8.82
CA TRP A 32 2.37 16.46 9.82
C TRP A 32 2.57 15.85 11.20
N VAL A 33 3.16 16.61 12.10
CA VAL A 33 3.33 16.25 13.50
C VAL A 33 2.85 17.41 14.36
N ARG A 34 2.20 17.08 15.48
CA ARG A 34 1.77 18.06 16.47
C ARG A 34 3.00 18.76 17.05
N GLU A 35 2.87 20.07 17.27
CA GLU A 35 3.92 20.87 17.93
C GLU A 35 4.35 20.25 19.27
N GLY A 36 5.65 20.34 19.56
CA GLY A 36 6.26 19.75 20.75
C GLY A 36 6.71 18.30 20.58
N THR A 37 6.48 17.68 19.42
CA THR A 37 6.96 16.33 19.11
C THR A 37 8.37 16.36 18.51
N SER A 38 9.27 15.50 18.99
CA SER A 38 10.69 15.47 18.56
C SER A 38 11.05 14.30 17.62
N TRP A 39 10.08 13.77 16.89
CA TRP A 39 10.30 12.62 16.00
C TRP A 39 10.95 13.05 14.68
N SER A 40 11.89 12.24 14.16
CA SER A 40 12.27 12.33 12.76
C SER A 40 11.17 11.70 11.91
N ALA A 41 10.59 12.47 11.01
CA ALA A 41 9.53 11.97 10.14
C ALA A 41 10.06 10.94 9.14
N GLU A 42 11.31 11.09 8.72
CA GLU A 42 12.02 10.19 7.82
C GLU A 42 12.22 8.81 8.45
N ASP A 43 12.72 8.77 9.69
CA ASP A 43 12.90 7.52 10.43
C ASP A 43 11.56 6.80 10.64
N VAL A 44 10.53 7.54 11.05
CA VAL A 44 9.17 7.00 11.24
C VAL A 44 8.62 6.43 9.94
N ALA A 45 8.74 7.15 8.83
CA ALA A 45 8.29 6.69 7.52
C ALA A 45 9.01 5.41 7.09
N SER A 46 10.33 5.33 7.28
CA SER A 46 11.13 4.14 6.98
C SER A 46 10.62 2.92 7.75
N TYR A 47 10.47 3.05 9.07
CA TYR A 47 9.99 1.94 9.91
C TYR A 47 8.54 1.56 9.63
N PHE A 48 7.67 2.53 9.31
CA PHE A 48 6.30 2.24 8.91
C PHE A 48 6.23 1.47 7.59
N GLY A 49 7.08 1.82 6.61
CA GLY A 49 7.23 1.06 5.37
C GLY A 49 7.64 -0.39 5.61
N ASP A 50 8.57 -0.61 6.54
CA ASP A 50 9.02 -1.95 6.93
C ASP A 50 7.92 -2.77 7.61
N LEU A 51 7.16 -2.15 8.51
CA LEU A 51 6.02 -2.80 9.17
C LEU A 51 4.94 -3.23 8.16
N VAL A 52 4.62 -2.38 7.19
CA VAL A 52 3.66 -2.75 6.13
C VAL A 52 4.21 -3.88 5.25
N ARG A 53 5.51 -3.86 4.91
CA ARG A 53 6.15 -4.96 4.17
C ARG A 53 6.07 -6.28 4.93
N ALA A 54 6.40 -6.27 6.22
CA ALA A 54 6.31 -7.45 7.08
C ALA A 54 4.85 -7.95 7.18
N ASN A 55 3.90 -7.04 7.37
CA ASN A 55 2.47 -7.38 7.44
C ASN A 55 1.95 -8.02 6.13
N ARG A 56 2.34 -7.47 4.97
CA ARG A 56 2.03 -8.05 3.66
C ARG A 56 2.50 -9.49 3.55
N GLN A 57 3.75 -9.78 3.95
CA GLN A 57 4.28 -11.15 3.94
C GLN A 57 3.56 -12.05 4.96
N GLY A 58 3.23 -11.53 6.14
CA GLY A 58 2.46 -12.27 7.15
C GLY A 58 1.08 -12.68 6.65
N LEU A 59 0.28 -11.75 6.12
CA LEU A 59 -1.06 -12.03 5.60
C LEU A 59 -1.04 -12.99 4.42
N LYS A 60 -0.02 -12.88 3.57
CA LYS A 60 0.23 -13.78 2.46
C LYS A 60 0.56 -15.19 2.93
N ALA A 61 1.41 -15.35 3.95
CA ALA A 61 1.69 -16.65 4.56
C ALA A 61 0.43 -17.29 5.17
N LEU A 62 -0.49 -16.46 5.68
CA LEU A 62 -1.79 -16.88 6.21
C LEU A 62 -2.86 -17.13 5.13
N GLY A 63 -2.54 -16.94 3.84
CA GLY A 63 -3.51 -17.06 2.74
C GLY A 63 -4.68 -16.06 2.84
N SER A 64 -4.54 -15.01 3.64
CA SER A 64 -5.59 -14.04 3.98
C SER A 64 -5.25 -12.65 3.42
N TRP A 65 -4.62 -12.63 2.25
CA TRP A 65 -4.21 -11.38 1.62
C TRP A 65 -5.43 -10.56 1.18
N SER A 66 -5.35 -9.24 1.38
CA SER A 66 -6.37 -8.26 1.00
C SER A 66 -5.69 -7.00 0.48
N SER A 67 -6.33 -6.24 -0.41
CA SER A 67 -5.89 -4.89 -0.79
C SER A 67 -6.26 -3.84 0.27
N GLU A 68 -7.16 -4.17 1.20
CA GLU A 68 -7.55 -3.31 2.32
C GLU A 68 -6.81 -3.68 3.60
N MET A 69 -5.48 -3.63 3.56
CA MET A 69 -4.65 -3.96 4.73
C MET A 69 -4.57 -2.80 5.72
N GLN A 70 -4.69 -3.16 7.00
CA GLN A 70 -4.48 -2.26 8.13
C GLN A 70 -3.64 -2.95 9.19
N VAL A 71 -2.69 -2.23 9.77
CA VAL A 71 -1.98 -2.62 10.99
C VAL A 71 -2.34 -1.63 12.08
N THR A 72 -2.69 -2.14 13.26
CA THR A 72 -2.92 -1.33 14.45
C THR A 72 -1.94 -1.76 15.54
N ILE A 73 -1.18 -0.81 16.06
CA ILE A 73 -0.21 -1.02 17.13
C ILE A 73 -0.67 -0.17 18.31
N GLU A 74 -0.81 -0.81 19.46
CA GLU A 74 -1.24 -0.16 20.69
C GLU A 74 -0.10 -0.23 21.70
N SER A 75 0.29 0.92 22.21
CA SER A 75 1.26 1.04 23.30
C SER A 75 0.57 1.64 24.53
N ALA A 76 1.32 1.79 25.62
CA ALA A 76 0.80 2.49 26.81
C ALA A 76 0.46 3.96 26.52
N GLU A 77 1.17 4.60 25.58
CA GLU A 77 1.11 6.05 25.36
C GLU A 77 0.38 6.45 24.08
N SER A 78 0.32 5.55 23.09
CA SER A 78 -0.18 5.88 21.77
C SER A 78 -0.84 4.71 21.06
N LEU A 79 -1.66 5.07 20.08
CA LEU A 79 -2.27 4.15 19.12
C LEU A 79 -1.77 4.52 17.72
N VAL A 80 -1.11 3.58 17.05
CA VAL A 80 -0.65 3.74 15.67
C VAL A 80 -1.55 2.94 14.76
N VAL A 81 -1.98 3.54 13.65
CA VAL A 81 -2.70 2.86 12.59
C VAL A 81 -1.97 3.08 11.27
N LEU A 82 -1.50 2.00 10.65
CA LEU A 82 -0.93 1.99 9.31
C LEU A 82 -1.96 1.47 8.34
N ARG A 83 -2.16 2.17 7.22
CA ARG A 83 -3.07 1.76 6.16
C ARG A 83 -2.43 1.98 4.80
N GLU A 84 -2.60 1.01 3.92
CA GLU A 84 -2.26 1.18 2.51
C GLU A 84 -3.28 2.12 1.85
N LEU A 85 -2.79 3.18 1.18
CA LEU A 85 -3.63 4.11 0.40
C LEU A 85 -3.72 3.66 -1.06
N SER A 86 -2.59 3.22 -1.59
CA SER A 86 -2.42 2.64 -2.93
C SER A 86 -1.20 1.71 -2.92
N THR A 87 -0.89 1.10 -4.06
CA THR A 87 0.35 0.31 -4.22
C THR A 87 1.60 1.12 -3.88
N ASP A 88 1.55 2.43 -4.10
CA ASP A 88 2.70 3.34 -4.06
C ASP A 88 2.73 4.19 -2.78
N PHE A 89 1.64 4.21 -2.01
CA PHE A 89 1.56 5.02 -0.80
C PHE A 89 0.97 4.26 0.38
N VAL A 90 1.63 4.42 1.52
CA VAL A 90 1.16 4.00 2.84
C VAL A 90 0.96 5.24 3.69
N CYS A 91 -0.05 5.22 4.54
CA CYS A 91 -0.28 6.25 5.53
C CYS A 91 -0.23 5.67 6.94
N GLY A 92 0.65 6.21 7.78
CA GLY A 92 0.68 5.96 9.21
C GLY A 92 0.11 7.13 9.99
N CYS A 93 -0.86 6.87 10.87
CA CYS A 93 -1.45 7.86 11.75
C CYS A 93 -1.19 7.46 13.21
N VAL A 94 -0.70 8.40 14.01
CA VAL A 94 -0.41 8.22 15.44
C VAL A 94 -1.42 9.04 16.23
N PHE A 95 -2.13 8.39 17.16
CA PHE A 95 -3.15 8.99 18.01
C PHE A 95 -2.76 8.87 19.48
N GLU A 96 -3.32 9.75 20.30
CA GLU A 96 -3.30 9.61 21.75
C GLU A 96 -3.98 8.31 22.19
N ARG A 97 -3.44 7.67 23.24
CA ARG A 97 -4.02 6.43 23.79
C ARG A 97 -5.46 6.58 24.27
N THR A 98 -5.83 7.78 24.72
CA THR A 98 -7.17 8.15 25.22
C THR A 98 -8.23 8.15 24.12
N ALA A 99 -7.83 8.08 22.85
CA ALA A 99 -8.72 8.10 21.71
C ALA A 99 -9.59 6.85 21.62
N PRO A 100 -10.94 6.95 21.67
CA PRO A 100 -11.80 5.80 21.47
C PRO A 100 -11.62 5.21 20.07
N LEU A 101 -11.35 3.89 19.97
CA LEU A 101 -11.06 3.22 18.70
C LEU A 101 -12.12 3.44 17.62
N GLY A 102 -13.39 3.51 17.99
CA GLY A 102 -14.48 3.80 17.05
C GLY A 102 -14.34 5.19 16.41
N MET A 103 -13.98 6.20 17.20
CA MET A 103 -13.72 7.57 16.72
C MET A 103 -12.46 7.62 15.88
N VAL A 104 -11.39 6.95 16.32
CA VAL A 104 -10.15 6.82 15.54
C VAL A 104 -10.45 6.27 14.14
N ARG A 105 -11.19 5.16 14.05
CA ARG A 105 -11.55 4.55 12.76
C ARG A 105 -12.39 5.48 11.89
N LEU A 106 -13.34 6.20 12.47
CA LEU A 106 -14.20 7.15 11.74
C LEU A 106 -13.38 8.33 11.18
N HIS A 107 -12.55 8.97 12.02
CA HIS A 107 -11.70 10.08 11.62
C HIS A 107 -10.65 9.63 10.61
N LEU A 108 -10.02 8.48 10.84
CA LEU A 108 -9.05 7.89 9.94
C LEU A 108 -9.66 7.66 8.57
N LYS A 109 -10.85 7.07 8.47
CA LYS A 109 -11.51 6.85 7.16
C LYS A 109 -11.65 8.16 6.38
N ARG A 110 -12.18 9.21 6.99
CA ARG A 110 -12.38 10.52 6.34
C ARG A 110 -11.07 11.23 6.02
N LEU A 111 -10.09 11.13 6.91
CA LEU A 111 -8.76 11.71 6.71
C LEU A 111 -8.07 11.05 5.52
N LEU A 112 -8.05 9.72 5.48
CA LEU A 112 -7.39 8.97 4.41
C LEU A 112 -8.08 9.13 3.06
N GLU A 113 -9.42 9.24 3.01
CA GLU A 113 -10.14 9.57 1.77
C GLU A 113 -9.68 10.91 1.19
N ARG A 114 -9.51 11.93 2.05
CA ARG A 114 -9.00 13.25 1.64
C ARG A 114 -7.54 13.22 1.22
N VAL A 115 -6.68 12.59 2.02
CA VAL A 115 -5.25 12.45 1.69
C VAL A 115 -5.09 11.75 0.35
N ASN A 116 -5.80 10.64 0.13
CA ASN A 116 -5.72 9.87 -1.10
C ASN A 116 -6.18 10.66 -2.34
N GLN A 117 -7.10 11.61 -2.20
CA GLN A 117 -7.51 12.50 -3.29
C GLN A 117 -6.45 13.56 -3.62
N ALA A 118 -5.67 13.99 -2.62
CA ALA A 118 -4.64 15.00 -2.77
C ALA A 118 -3.27 14.42 -3.19
N LEU A 119 -3.06 13.12 -3.02
CA LEU A 119 -1.86 12.46 -3.49
C LEU A 119 -1.76 12.53 -5.02
N PRO A 120 -0.53 12.63 -5.55
CA PRO A 120 -0.34 12.43 -6.97
C PRO A 120 -0.86 11.04 -7.28
N ARG A 121 -1.98 11.01 -7.99
CA ARG A 121 -2.23 9.87 -8.86
C ARG A 121 -1.08 9.99 -9.84
N VAL A 122 -0.08 9.12 -9.70
CA VAL A 122 0.69 8.75 -10.88
C VAL A 122 -0.40 8.39 -11.86
N GLN A 123 -0.68 9.31 -12.81
CA GLN A 123 -1.49 8.94 -13.94
C GLN A 123 -0.71 7.75 -14.46
N ALA A 124 -1.30 6.56 -14.35
CA ALA A 124 -0.90 5.47 -15.18
C ALA A 124 -1.18 5.97 -16.61
N GLU A 125 -0.31 6.84 -17.13
CA GLU A 125 -0.23 7.19 -18.54
C GLU A 125 -0.10 5.85 -19.23
N ASP A 126 -1.23 5.35 -19.75
CA ASP A 126 -1.41 4.13 -20.50
C ASP A 126 -0.44 3.00 -20.16
N ARG A 127 -0.16 2.76 -18.87
CA ARG A 127 0.74 1.67 -18.50
C ARG A 127 0.05 0.39 -18.92
N PRO A 128 0.62 -0.36 -19.87
CA PRO A 128 -0.06 -1.51 -20.43
C PRO A 128 -0.44 -2.45 -19.29
N ARG A 129 -1.67 -2.97 -19.33
CA ARG A 129 -2.22 -3.75 -18.22
C ARG A 129 -1.34 -4.94 -17.85
N GLY A 130 -0.66 -5.55 -18.83
CA GLY A 130 0.31 -6.62 -18.58
C GLY A 130 1.46 -6.20 -17.65
N LEU A 131 1.98 -4.97 -17.80
CA LEU A 131 3.05 -4.44 -16.95
C LEU A 131 2.58 -4.27 -15.51
N ARG A 132 1.38 -3.72 -15.31
CA ARG A 132 0.76 -3.60 -13.98
C ARG A 132 0.55 -4.96 -13.32
N ILE A 133 0.06 -5.96 -14.05
CA ILE A 133 -0.13 -7.31 -13.50
C ILE A 133 1.22 -7.92 -13.10
N MET A 134 2.26 -7.77 -13.92
CA MET A 134 3.59 -8.31 -13.60
C MET A 134 4.26 -7.59 -12.43
N GLU A 135 4.21 -6.27 -12.35
CA GLU A 135 4.72 -5.50 -11.19
C GLU A 135 3.98 -5.89 -9.90
N PHE A 136 2.66 -6.09 -9.99
CA PHE A 136 1.86 -6.56 -8.88
C PHE A 136 2.24 -7.98 -8.46
N LEU A 137 2.44 -8.87 -9.41
CA LEU A 137 2.90 -10.22 -9.13
C LEU A 137 4.30 -10.23 -8.51
N ASP A 138 5.23 -9.42 -9.00
CA ASP A 138 6.57 -9.30 -8.42
C ASP A 138 6.51 -8.83 -6.96
N ARG A 139 5.61 -7.89 -6.65
CA ARG A 139 5.44 -7.35 -5.30
C ARG A 139 4.70 -8.29 -4.34
N TYR A 140 3.71 -9.04 -4.83
CA TYR A 140 2.75 -9.74 -3.97
C TYR A 140 2.77 -11.28 -4.10
N ALA A 141 3.39 -11.87 -5.13
CA ALA A 141 3.36 -13.32 -5.32
C ALA A 141 4.12 -14.09 -4.24
N PRO A 142 3.66 -15.31 -3.84
CA PRO A 142 4.32 -16.24 -2.91
C PRO A 142 5.83 -16.25 -2.98
N ASP A 143 6.34 -16.35 -4.20
CA ASP A 143 7.75 -16.47 -4.53
C ASP A 143 8.04 -15.52 -5.71
N PRO A 144 8.48 -14.28 -5.43
CA PRO A 144 8.74 -13.26 -6.45
C PRO A 144 9.78 -13.72 -7.47
N HIS A 145 10.85 -14.39 -7.02
CA HIS A 145 11.94 -14.82 -7.89
C HIS A 145 11.52 -15.92 -8.88
N ALA A 146 10.52 -16.74 -8.55
CA ALA A 146 9.98 -17.75 -9.46
C ALA A 146 8.68 -17.32 -10.16
N VAL A 147 8.12 -16.14 -9.86
CA VAL A 147 6.76 -15.78 -10.32
C VAL A 147 6.67 -15.76 -11.84
N THR A 148 7.67 -15.19 -12.52
CA THR A 148 7.73 -15.11 -13.98
C THR A 148 7.71 -16.49 -14.63
N LEU A 149 8.46 -17.44 -14.07
CA LEU A 149 8.48 -18.84 -14.53
C LEU A 149 7.14 -19.53 -14.32
N ARG A 150 6.52 -19.35 -13.14
CA ARG A 150 5.19 -19.93 -12.84
C ARG A 150 4.12 -19.36 -13.75
N VAL A 151 4.15 -18.06 -14.00
CA VAL A 151 3.25 -17.39 -14.94
C VAL A 151 3.44 -17.95 -16.33
N SER A 152 4.69 -18.10 -16.80
CA SER A 152 4.98 -18.63 -18.13
C SER A 152 4.40 -20.03 -18.31
N LEU A 153 4.66 -20.93 -17.35
CA LEU A 153 4.18 -22.32 -17.39
C LEU A 153 2.65 -22.45 -17.33
N ARG A 154 1.96 -21.55 -16.63
CA ARG A 154 0.50 -21.65 -16.41
C ARG A 154 -0.33 -20.87 -17.44
N SER A 155 0.18 -19.73 -17.91
CA SER A 155 -0.52 -18.89 -18.89
C SER A 155 -0.19 -19.28 -20.33
N GLY A 156 0.92 -20.00 -20.54
CA GLY A 156 1.46 -20.33 -21.85
C GLY A 156 2.13 -19.14 -22.56
N ILE A 157 2.38 -18.05 -21.84
CA ILE A 157 3.13 -16.89 -22.34
C ILE A 157 4.62 -17.17 -22.16
N SER A 158 5.45 -16.92 -23.16
CA SER A 158 6.88 -17.18 -23.04
C SER A 158 7.56 -16.24 -22.04
N ILE A 159 8.69 -16.67 -21.47
CA ILE A 159 9.46 -15.84 -20.53
C ILE A 159 9.91 -14.53 -21.20
N ASP A 160 10.26 -14.57 -22.49
CA ASP A 160 10.72 -13.37 -23.20
C ASP A 160 9.60 -12.36 -23.44
N GLU A 161 8.37 -12.82 -23.70
CA GLU A 161 7.19 -11.95 -23.73
C GLU A 161 6.86 -11.36 -22.35
N LEU A 162 7.05 -12.13 -21.27
CA LEU A 162 6.82 -11.65 -19.90
C LEU A 162 7.88 -10.66 -19.40
N LYS A 163 9.08 -10.61 -20.02
CA LYS A 163 10.08 -9.56 -19.77
C LYS A 163 9.68 -8.22 -20.39
N ALA A 164 8.83 -8.24 -21.42
CA ALA A 164 8.27 -7.05 -22.06
C ALA A 164 6.72 -7.10 -22.03
N PRO A 165 6.11 -7.12 -20.82
CA PRO A 165 4.67 -7.37 -20.66
C PRO A 165 3.81 -6.22 -21.21
N GLY A 166 4.45 -5.13 -21.62
CA GLY A 166 3.83 -4.01 -22.33
C GLY A 166 3.25 -4.36 -23.70
N ASN A 167 3.80 -5.37 -24.37
CA ASN A 167 3.46 -5.73 -25.74
C ASN A 167 2.51 -6.93 -25.85
N LEU A 168 1.98 -7.41 -24.71
CA LEU A 168 1.09 -8.56 -24.69
C LEU A 168 -0.24 -8.24 -25.38
N SER A 169 -0.71 -9.18 -26.19
CA SER A 169 -2.04 -9.11 -26.79
C SER A 169 -3.14 -9.15 -25.72
N ALA A 170 -4.34 -8.67 -26.06
CA ALA A 170 -5.48 -8.69 -25.14
C ALA A 170 -5.80 -10.10 -24.60
N ASP A 171 -5.60 -11.14 -25.41
CA ASP A 171 -5.80 -12.52 -24.98
C ASP A 171 -4.74 -12.98 -23.97
N GLN A 172 -3.48 -12.64 -24.23
CA GLN A 172 -2.38 -12.92 -23.29
C GLN A 172 -2.59 -12.16 -21.98
N ILE A 173 -3.06 -10.91 -22.02
CA ILE A 173 -3.37 -10.13 -20.81
C ILE A 173 -4.46 -10.83 -19.99
N ARG A 174 -5.53 -11.35 -20.62
CA ARG A 174 -6.57 -12.11 -19.89
C ARG A 174 -6.00 -13.36 -19.22
N ARG A 175 -5.22 -14.16 -19.96
CA ARG A 175 -4.58 -15.38 -19.42
C ARG A 175 -3.59 -15.06 -18.29
N LEU A 176 -2.86 -13.96 -18.42
CA LEU A 176 -1.96 -13.45 -17.40
C LEU A 176 -2.74 -13.07 -16.13
N GLU A 177 -3.83 -12.31 -16.26
CA GLU A 177 -4.68 -11.88 -15.15
C GLU A 177 -5.33 -13.08 -14.43
N GLU A 178 -5.89 -14.04 -15.16
CA GLU A 178 -6.42 -15.28 -14.57
C GLU A 178 -5.36 -16.08 -13.83
N THR A 179 -4.15 -16.17 -14.41
CA THR A 179 -3.02 -16.87 -13.79
C THR A 179 -2.56 -16.14 -12.53
N ALA A 180 -2.53 -14.82 -12.55
CA ALA A 180 -2.17 -13.99 -11.41
C ALA A 180 -3.15 -14.18 -10.25
N CYS A 181 -4.45 -14.13 -10.53
CA CYS A 181 -5.51 -14.42 -9.55
C CYS A 181 -5.33 -15.81 -8.92
N LYS A 182 -5.07 -16.84 -9.74
CA LYS A 182 -4.80 -18.22 -9.26
C LYS A 182 -3.53 -18.34 -8.42
N ILE A 183 -2.47 -17.59 -8.74
CA ILE A 183 -1.22 -17.59 -7.97
C ILE A 183 -1.41 -16.92 -6.61
N LEU A 184 -2.18 -15.83 -6.58
CA LEU A 184 -2.42 -15.02 -5.38
C LEU A 184 -3.57 -15.53 -4.51
N GLY A 185 -4.44 -16.40 -5.05
CA GLY A 185 -5.61 -16.91 -4.34
C GLY A 185 -6.76 -15.90 -4.23
N VAL A 186 -6.87 -14.99 -5.19
CA VAL A 186 -7.87 -13.90 -5.18
C VAL A 186 -8.80 -13.99 -6.39
N ASN A 187 -10.01 -13.43 -6.27
CA ASN A 187 -10.98 -13.42 -7.37
C ASN A 187 -10.68 -12.36 -8.43
N GLN A 188 -10.08 -11.23 -8.03
CA GLN A 188 -9.75 -10.11 -8.91
C GLN A 188 -8.53 -9.34 -8.38
N LEU A 189 -7.72 -8.78 -9.28
CA LEU A 189 -6.59 -7.92 -8.92
C LEU A 189 -7.06 -6.47 -8.71
N SER A 190 -6.61 -5.84 -7.62
CA SER A 190 -6.82 -4.42 -7.34
C SER A 190 -5.72 -3.56 -8.00
N LEU A 191 -5.78 -3.42 -9.33
CA LEU A 191 -4.80 -2.72 -10.19
C LEU A 191 -5.32 -1.41 -10.78
#